data_AF-A0AAD5DH22-F1
#
_entry.id   AF-A0AAD5DH22-F1
#
_cell.length_a   1.000
_cell.length_b   1.000
_cell.length_c   1.000
_cell.angle_alpha   90.00
_cell.angle_beta   90.00
_cell.angle_gamma   90.00
#
_symmetry.space_group_name_H-M   'P 1'
#
loop_
_entity.id
_entity.type
_entity.pdbx_description
1 polymer ?
#
loop_
_entity_poly.entity_id
_entity_poly.type
_entity_poly.pdbx_seq_one_letter_code
_entity_poly.pdbx_strand_id
1 'polypeptide(L)'
;LPRSATRMEALLCGTPNPDTSDEKNTCATDNIANPDNLSVVDDHALLFIGEDASDQHENDYLWAYDLNTGNLTRILTSVYGAEVTSTYWYPSVNGHAYLVANVQHPYLESDEDKVSNPYSEGGAGYIGYFTLPAANIAGKQLSFQEVPVPTSEQAQSENIGAMSVEACAAE
;
A
#
# COMPACT_ATOMS: atom_id res chain seq x y z
N LEU A 1 -10.43 12.32 30.82
CA LEU A 1 -11.74 12.40 30.13
C LEU A 1 -11.86 11.18 29.22
N PRO A 2 -12.92 10.37 29.29
CA PRO A 2 -13.15 9.34 28.28
C PRO A 2 -13.42 10.07 26.95
N ARG A 3 -12.57 9.86 25.94
CA ARG A 3 -12.83 10.36 24.59
C ARG A 3 -13.88 9.44 23.97
N SER A 4 -15.07 9.96 23.70
CA SER A 4 -16.09 9.26 22.93
C SER A 4 -16.04 9.79 21.50
N ALA A 5 -15.82 8.91 20.52
CA ALA A 5 -16.06 9.25 19.13
C ALA A 5 -17.57 9.26 18.89
N THR A 6 -18.14 10.41 18.55
CA THR A 6 -19.59 10.57 18.31
C THR A 6 -19.92 10.87 16.85
N ARG A 7 -18.90 11.04 16.00
CA ARG A 7 -19.01 11.30 14.57
C ARG A 7 -17.81 10.68 13.87
N MET A 8 -18.04 10.11 12.70
CA MET A 8 -17.01 9.69 11.76
C MET A 8 -17.40 10.21 10.38
N GLU A 9 -16.40 10.62 9.62
CA GLU A 9 -16.51 11.00 8.22
C GLU A 9 -15.41 10.26 7.46
N ALA A 10 -15.72 9.86 6.22
CA ALA A 10 -14.71 9.28 5.36
C ALA A 10 -13.64 10.34 5.06
N LEU A 11 -12.38 9.99 5.32
CA LEU A 11 -11.23 10.81 4.94
C LEU A 11 -10.97 10.70 3.44
N LEU A 12 -11.06 9.48 2.91
CA LEU A 12 -10.76 9.10 1.54
C LEU A 12 -11.76 8.01 1.13
N CYS A 13 -12.26 8.08 -0.10
CA CYS A 13 -13.15 7.08 -0.68
C CYS A 13 -12.57 6.58 -2.00
N GLY A 14 -12.76 5.29 -2.26
CA GLY A 14 -12.58 4.73 -3.60
C GLY A 14 -13.61 5.25 -4.60
N THR A 15 -13.37 5.00 -5.88
CA THR A 15 -14.32 5.27 -6.96
C THR A 15 -14.53 4.01 -7.80
N PRO A 16 -15.71 3.81 -8.41
CA PRO A 16 -15.91 2.72 -9.36
C PRO A 16 -14.95 2.82 -10.54
N ASN A 17 -14.52 1.67 -11.07
CA ASN A 17 -13.76 1.62 -12.31
C ASN A 17 -14.64 2.11 -13.48
N PRO A 18 -14.18 3.06 -14.31
CA PRO A 18 -14.92 3.47 -15.50
C PRO A 18 -15.06 2.36 -16.54
N ASP A 19 -14.16 1.39 -16.57
CA ASP A 19 -14.31 0.17 -17.39
C ASP A 19 -15.13 -0.87 -16.63
N THR A 20 -16.43 -0.89 -16.88
CA THR A 20 -17.34 -1.84 -16.24
C THR A 20 -17.19 -3.28 -16.72
N SER A 21 -16.30 -3.55 -17.68
CA SER A 21 -16.00 -4.92 -18.14
C SER A 21 -14.82 -5.56 -17.40
N ASP A 22 -14.07 -4.77 -16.62
CA ASP A 22 -13.04 -5.29 -15.71
C ASP A 22 -13.68 -5.79 -14.42
N GLU A 23 -13.99 -7.08 -14.39
CA GLU A 23 -14.59 -7.74 -13.22
C GLU A 23 -13.58 -7.98 -12.09
N LYS A 24 -12.27 -7.81 -12.36
CA LYS A 24 -11.19 -8.04 -11.39
C LYS A 24 -10.77 -6.74 -10.68
N ASN A 25 -10.97 -5.59 -11.31
CA ASN A 25 -10.80 -4.28 -10.70
C ASN A 25 -12.11 -3.49 -10.75
N THR A 26 -13.07 -3.79 -9.87
CA THR A 26 -14.33 -3.04 -9.84
C THR A 26 -14.19 -1.62 -9.29
N CYS A 27 -13.11 -1.33 -8.57
CA CYS A 27 -12.66 0.01 -8.20
C CYS A 27 -11.59 0.53 -9.17
N ALA A 28 -11.55 1.86 -9.34
CA ALA A 28 -10.55 2.50 -10.18
C ALA A 28 -9.17 2.32 -9.57
N THR A 29 -8.25 1.77 -10.35
CA THR A 29 -6.92 1.35 -9.88
C THR A 29 -6.02 2.52 -9.44
N ASP A 30 -6.37 3.76 -9.78
CA ASP A 30 -5.71 4.99 -9.33
C ASP A 30 -6.27 5.55 -8.00
N ASN A 31 -7.27 4.89 -7.41
CA ASN A 31 -7.87 5.24 -6.12
C ASN A 31 -7.84 4.05 -5.15
N ILE A 32 -8.22 4.28 -3.90
CA ILE A 32 -8.21 3.23 -2.87
C ILE A 32 -9.38 2.24 -3.02
N ALA A 33 -9.15 0.98 -2.67
CA ALA A 33 -10.13 -0.09 -2.55
C ALA A 33 -9.97 -0.84 -1.23
N ASN A 34 -11.08 -1.23 -0.61
CA ASN A 34 -11.14 -2.07 0.60
C ASN A 34 -9.99 -1.85 1.62
N PRO A 35 -9.80 -0.63 2.17
CA PRO A 35 -8.71 -0.38 3.12
C PRO A 35 -8.91 -1.17 4.43
N ASP A 36 -7.86 -1.85 4.89
CA ASP A 36 -7.86 -2.58 6.17
C ASP A 36 -6.78 -2.03 7.12
N ASN A 37 -5.52 -2.07 6.70
CA ASN A 37 -4.37 -1.84 7.57
C ASN A 37 -3.91 -0.37 7.54
N LEU A 38 -3.65 0.22 8.71
CA LEU A 38 -3.29 1.63 8.84
C LEU A 38 -2.03 1.84 9.67
N SER A 39 -1.17 2.75 9.19
CA SER A 39 0.01 3.21 9.91
C SER A 39 0.18 4.72 9.80
N VAL A 40 0.01 5.41 10.93
CA VAL A 40 0.20 6.87 11.00
C VAL A 40 1.66 7.19 11.26
N VAL A 41 2.19 8.14 10.50
CA VAL A 41 3.55 8.67 10.64
C VAL A 41 3.47 10.16 10.92
N ASP A 42 3.26 10.48 12.20
CA ASP A 42 2.98 11.83 12.68
C ASP A 42 4.07 12.84 12.26
N ASP A 43 5.34 12.45 12.36
CA ASP A 43 6.49 13.33 12.08
C ASP A 43 6.62 13.72 10.59
N HIS A 44 5.91 13.02 9.70
CA HIS A 44 5.90 13.26 8.25
C HIS A 44 4.49 13.54 7.72
N ALA A 45 3.48 13.66 8.60
CA ALA A 45 2.08 13.83 8.23
C ALA A 45 1.61 12.82 7.15
N LEU A 46 2.00 11.55 7.30
CA LEU A 46 1.63 10.48 6.38
C LEU A 46 0.73 9.45 7.05
N LEU A 47 -0.18 8.89 6.27
CA LEU A 47 -0.96 7.72 6.61
C LEU A 47 -0.68 6.64 5.56
N PHE A 48 -0.07 5.54 5.98
CA PHE A 48 0.03 4.35 5.15
C PHE A 48 -1.24 3.52 5.26
N ILE A 49 -1.73 3.05 4.12
CA ILE A 49 -2.99 2.29 4.04
C ILE A 49 -2.77 1.04 3.18
N GLY A 50 -2.91 -0.14 3.78
CA GLY A 50 -2.88 -1.42 3.08
C GLY A 50 -4.30 -1.87 2.72
N GLU A 51 -4.45 -2.42 1.53
CA GLU A 51 -5.70 -3.00 1.03
C GLU A 51 -5.82 -4.49 1.39
N ASP A 52 -7.06 -4.94 1.47
CA ASP A 52 -7.52 -6.34 1.61
C ASP A 52 -8.76 -6.48 0.72
N ALA A 53 -8.57 -6.61 -0.60
CA ALA A 53 -9.64 -6.63 -1.59
C ALA A 53 -9.78 -8.01 -2.26
N SER A 54 -11.02 -8.49 -2.39
CA SER A 54 -11.32 -9.74 -3.11
C SER A 54 -11.76 -9.52 -4.56
N ASP A 55 -12.39 -8.39 -4.87
CA ASP A 55 -12.94 -8.07 -6.20
C ASP A 55 -12.89 -6.57 -6.57
N GLN A 56 -12.34 -5.72 -5.71
CA GLN A 56 -12.19 -4.29 -5.99
C GLN A 56 -10.89 -3.96 -6.71
N HIS A 57 -9.78 -4.60 -6.33
CA HIS A 57 -8.52 -4.62 -7.07
C HIS A 57 -8.03 -6.07 -7.15
N GLU A 58 -7.42 -6.46 -8.28
CA GLU A 58 -6.90 -7.82 -8.48
C GLU A 58 -5.58 -8.06 -7.73
N ASN A 59 -4.78 -7.01 -7.62
CA ASN A 59 -3.58 -6.94 -6.80
C ASN A 59 -3.78 -5.80 -5.80
N ASP A 60 -3.56 -6.07 -4.53
CA ASP A 60 -3.72 -5.06 -3.49
C ASP A 60 -2.54 -4.12 -3.39
N TYR A 61 -2.83 -2.93 -2.90
CA TYR A 61 -1.86 -1.85 -2.82
C TYR A 61 -1.50 -1.48 -1.38
N LEU A 62 -0.27 -0.99 -1.22
CA LEU A 62 0.07 -0.10 -0.11
C LEU A 62 0.07 1.32 -0.63
N TRP A 63 -0.74 2.17 0.01
CA TRP A 63 -0.81 3.59 -0.30
C TRP A 63 -0.04 4.41 0.75
N ALA A 64 0.60 5.48 0.29
CA ALA A 64 1.02 6.60 1.12
C ALA A 64 0.05 7.76 0.89
N TYR A 65 -0.70 8.12 1.93
CA TYR A 65 -1.61 9.26 1.92
C TYR A 65 -1.00 10.43 2.70
N ASP A 66 -0.79 11.55 2.02
CA ASP A 66 -0.29 12.78 2.63
C ASP A 66 -1.43 13.52 3.33
N LEU A 67 -1.38 13.61 4.66
CA LEU A 67 -2.42 14.21 5.49
C LEU A 67 -2.53 15.74 5.33
N ASN A 68 -1.51 16.39 4.79
CA ASN A 68 -1.52 17.84 4.55
C ASN A 68 -2.17 18.19 3.21
N THR A 69 -1.88 17.40 2.17
CA THR A 69 -2.27 17.70 0.77
C THR A 69 -3.43 16.84 0.27
N GLY A 70 -3.67 15.69 0.89
CA GLY A 70 -4.63 14.69 0.42
C GLY A 70 -4.14 13.86 -0.76
N ASN A 71 -2.87 13.95 -1.12
CA ASN A 71 -2.30 13.15 -2.21
C ASN A 71 -2.19 11.68 -1.79
N LEU A 72 -2.69 10.80 -2.64
CA LEU A 72 -2.62 9.35 -2.49
C LEU A 72 -1.59 8.81 -3.48
N THR A 73 -0.62 8.03 -3.02
CA THR A 73 0.45 7.48 -3.88
C THR A 73 0.62 5.99 -3.64
N ARG A 74 0.57 5.18 -4.70
CA ARG A 74 0.80 3.73 -4.64
C ARG A 74 2.28 3.45 -4.42
N ILE A 75 2.65 2.81 -3.32
CA ILE A 75 4.06 2.56 -2.98
C ILE A 75 4.42 1.08 -2.93
N LEU A 76 3.43 0.19 -2.94
CA LEU A 76 3.58 -1.24 -3.11
C LEU A 76 2.39 -1.77 -3.90
N THR A 77 2.63 -2.74 -4.77
CA THR A 77 1.62 -3.65 -5.28
C THR A 77 1.98 -5.07 -4.86
N SER A 78 1.02 -5.78 -4.29
CA SER A 78 1.16 -7.19 -3.91
C SER A 78 1.06 -8.09 -5.14
N VAL A 79 1.54 -9.32 -5.00
CA VAL A 79 1.21 -10.44 -5.89
C VAL A 79 -0.30 -10.73 -5.88
N TYR A 80 -0.80 -11.39 -6.94
CA TYR A 80 -2.22 -11.76 -7.10
C TYR A 80 -2.89 -12.24 -5.81
N GLY A 81 -4.14 -11.83 -5.59
CA GLY A 81 -5.03 -12.35 -4.54
C GLY A 81 -4.43 -12.38 -3.14
N ALA A 82 -3.58 -11.40 -2.84
CA ALA A 82 -2.85 -11.24 -1.60
C ALA A 82 -3.19 -9.87 -1.02
N GLU A 83 -3.36 -9.77 0.30
CA GLU A 83 -3.56 -8.48 0.99
C GLU A 83 -2.21 -7.85 1.40
N VAL A 84 -2.23 -6.54 1.68
CA VAL A 84 -1.13 -5.85 2.35
C VAL A 84 -1.49 -5.52 3.78
N THR A 85 -0.91 -6.26 4.72
CA THR A 85 -1.24 -6.19 6.14
C THR A 85 -0.07 -5.79 7.04
N SER A 86 -0.37 -5.58 8.33
CA SER A 86 0.61 -5.40 9.41
C SER A 86 1.65 -4.31 9.09
N THR A 87 1.20 -3.26 8.42
CA THR A 87 2.06 -2.14 8.04
C THR A 87 2.45 -1.38 9.29
N TYR A 88 3.75 -1.12 9.49
CA TYR A 88 4.21 -0.38 10.67
C TYR A 88 5.42 0.50 10.38
N TRP A 89 5.39 1.71 10.95
CA TRP A 89 6.48 2.66 10.87
C TRP A 89 7.35 2.64 12.12
N TYR A 90 8.64 2.41 11.92
CA TYR A 90 9.69 2.52 12.93
C TYR A 90 10.54 3.75 12.62
N PRO A 91 10.37 4.89 13.31
CA PRO A 91 10.99 6.16 12.92
C PRO A 91 12.51 6.20 13.14
N SER A 92 13.05 5.42 14.08
CA SER A 92 14.47 5.44 14.41
C SER A 92 14.90 4.16 15.10
N VAL A 93 15.52 3.28 14.34
CA VAL A 93 16.21 2.06 14.81
C VAL A 93 17.62 2.10 14.23
N ASN A 94 18.62 2.25 15.10
CA ASN A 94 20.04 2.32 14.73
C ASN A 94 20.36 3.35 13.62
N GLY A 95 19.68 4.50 13.61
CA GLY A 95 19.91 5.57 12.62
C GLY A 95 19.13 5.42 11.31
N HIS A 96 18.23 4.44 11.23
CA HIS A 96 17.35 4.22 10.09
C HIS A 96 15.88 4.24 10.51
N ALA A 97 15.03 4.67 9.60
CA ALA A 97 13.60 4.48 9.68
C ALA A 97 13.16 3.33 8.78
N TYR A 98 12.14 2.60 9.20
CA TYR A 98 11.62 1.44 8.48
C TYR A 98 10.10 1.52 8.34
N LEU A 99 9.60 1.34 7.13
CA LEU A 99 8.21 0.97 6.88
C LEU A 99 8.18 -0.53 6.62
N VAL A 100 7.62 -1.30 7.53
CA VAL A 100 7.40 -2.74 7.33
C VAL A 100 6.06 -2.94 6.63
N ALA A 101 6.00 -3.89 5.71
CA ALA A 101 4.78 -4.36 5.06
C ALA A 101 4.80 -5.89 4.97
N ASN A 102 3.64 -6.50 5.20
CA ASN A 102 3.44 -7.94 5.06
C ASN A 102 2.46 -8.19 3.91
N VAL A 103 2.83 -9.06 2.97
CA VAL A 103 1.95 -9.55 1.93
C VAL A 103 1.44 -10.90 2.38
N GLN A 104 0.18 -10.96 2.80
CA GLN A 104 -0.40 -12.19 3.34
C GLN A 104 -0.89 -13.09 2.22
N HIS A 105 -0.89 -14.40 2.50
CA HIS A 105 -1.63 -15.44 1.77
C HIS A 105 -1.69 -15.31 0.23
N PRO A 106 -0.56 -15.12 -0.49
CA PRO A 106 -0.58 -14.94 -1.93
C PRO A 106 -1.47 -15.92 -2.68
N TYR A 107 -2.21 -15.37 -3.64
CA TYR A 107 -3.18 -16.03 -4.52
C TYR A 107 -4.52 -16.44 -3.87
N LEU A 108 -4.69 -16.37 -2.54
CA LEU A 108 -5.81 -17.05 -1.88
C LEU A 108 -7.14 -16.28 -1.87
N GLU A 109 -7.18 -14.96 -2.12
CA GLU A 109 -8.43 -14.20 -2.05
C GLU A 109 -9.27 -14.27 -3.33
N SER A 110 -8.62 -14.27 -4.50
CA SER A 110 -9.28 -14.08 -5.79
C SER A 110 -8.73 -14.93 -6.94
N ASP A 111 -7.51 -15.47 -6.80
CA ASP A 111 -6.69 -15.95 -7.92
C ASP A 111 -5.93 -17.25 -7.61
N GLU A 112 -6.58 -18.18 -6.89
CA GLU A 112 -5.95 -19.44 -6.43
C GLU A 112 -5.35 -20.27 -7.58
N ASP A 113 -5.94 -20.20 -8.77
CA ASP A 113 -5.46 -20.90 -9.96
C ASP A 113 -4.12 -20.34 -10.48
N LYS A 114 -3.84 -19.06 -10.22
CA LYS A 114 -2.64 -18.36 -10.67
C LYS A 114 -1.37 -18.75 -9.92
N VAL A 115 -1.48 -19.44 -8.77
CA VAL A 115 -0.32 -20.03 -8.08
C VAL A 115 0.42 -21.06 -8.95
N SER A 116 -0.26 -21.61 -9.96
CA SER A 116 0.32 -22.59 -10.89
C SER A 116 1.00 -21.95 -12.10
N ASN A 117 0.93 -20.62 -12.25
CA ASN A 117 1.52 -19.93 -13.38
C ASN A 117 3.07 -20.04 -13.33
N PRO A 118 3.78 -19.88 -14.47
CA PRO A 118 5.23 -20.07 -14.52
C PRO A 118 6.05 -18.96 -13.84
N TYR A 119 5.41 -17.85 -13.44
CA TYR A 119 6.04 -16.72 -12.76
C TYR A 119 5.85 -16.77 -11.24
N SER A 120 5.00 -17.66 -10.74
CA SER A 120 4.65 -17.75 -9.34
C SER A 120 5.83 -18.24 -8.52
N GLU A 121 6.13 -17.51 -7.44
CA GLU A 121 7.05 -17.93 -6.40
C GLU A 121 6.35 -18.78 -5.30
N GLY A 122 5.04 -19.03 -5.45
CA GLY A 122 4.21 -19.83 -4.54
C GLY A 122 3.38 -19.01 -3.55
N GLY A 123 2.50 -19.71 -2.82
CA GLY A 123 1.53 -19.12 -1.88
C GLY A 123 2.06 -18.78 -0.49
N ALA A 124 3.37 -18.62 -0.32
CA ALA A 124 3.96 -18.26 0.98
C ALA A 124 3.91 -16.74 1.17
N GLY A 125 3.51 -16.27 2.35
CA GLY A 125 3.50 -14.83 2.66
C GLY A 125 4.90 -14.20 2.69
N TYR A 126 4.96 -12.89 2.41
CA TYR A 126 6.20 -12.12 2.36
C TYR A 126 6.23 -11.04 3.44
N ILE A 127 7.36 -10.90 4.13
CA ILE A 127 7.61 -9.76 5.03
C ILE A 127 8.76 -8.96 4.46
N GLY A 128 8.51 -7.68 4.19
CA GLY A 128 9.48 -6.76 3.62
C GLY A 128 9.52 -5.43 4.38
N TYR A 129 10.50 -4.59 4.03
CA TYR A 129 10.59 -3.24 4.55
C TYR A 129 11.17 -2.26 3.54
N PHE A 130 10.69 -1.02 3.59
CA PHE A 130 11.38 0.14 3.05
C PHE A 130 12.29 0.71 4.13
N THR A 131 13.51 1.11 3.77
CA THR A 131 14.49 1.65 4.72
C THR A 131 14.97 3.03 4.29
N LEU A 132 15.02 3.96 5.23
CA LEU A 132 15.45 5.34 5.01
C LEU A 132 16.46 5.77 6.08
N PRO A 133 17.57 6.43 5.75
CA PRO A 133 18.45 6.99 6.78
C PRO A 133 17.69 8.06 7.58
N ALA A 134 17.59 7.91 8.90
CA ALA A 134 16.81 8.79 9.76
C ALA A 134 17.28 10.26 9.67
N ALA A 135 18.60 10.47 9.55
CA ALA A 135 19.19 11.79 9.38
C ALA A 135 18.75 12.48 8.07
N ASN A 136 18.40 11.72 7.04
CA ASN A 136 17.99 12.28 5.74
C ASN A 136 16.54 12.74 5.74
N ILE A 137 15.70 12.17 6.61
CA ILE A 137 14.26 12.41 6.65
C ILE A 137 13.81 13.30 7.81
N ALA A 138 14.62 13.46 8.86
CA ALA A 138 14.24 14.23 10.04
C ALA A 138 13.74 15.65 9.69
N GLY A 139 12.49 15.95 10.09
CA GLY A 139 11.85 17.26 9.86
C GLY A 139 11.53 17.56 8.40
N LYS A 140 11.48 16.56 7.53
CA LYS A 140 11.18 16.71 6.10
C LYS A 140 9.87 16.03 5.73
N GLN A 141 9.21 16.56 4.71
CA GLN A 141 8.10 15.85 4.07
C GLN A 141 8.65 14.75 3.18
N LEU A 142 8.03 13.57 3.20
CA LEU A 142 8.42 12.46 2.35
C LEU A 142 7.49 12.36 1.15
N SER A 143 8.07 12.16 -0.03
CA SER A 143 7.37 11.82 -1.25
C SER A 143 7.88 10.48 -1.77
N PHE A 144 6.96 9.71 -2.35
CA PHE A 144 7.24 8.37 -2.85
C PHE A 144 7.08 8.37 -4.37
N GLN A 145 7.92 7.61 -5.05
CA GLN A 145 7.69 7.30 -6.44
C GLN A 145 6.52 6.31 -6.55
N GLU A 146 5.51 6.67 -7.33
CA GLU A 146 4.38 5.79 -7.59
C GLU A 146 4.83 4.51 -8.30
N VAL A 147 4.36 3.36 -7.79
CA VAL A 147 4.48 2.05 -8.43
C VAL A 147 3.38 1.91 -9.48
N PRO A 148 3.66 1.47 -10.72
CA PRO A 148 2.63 1.31 -11.74
C PRO A 148 1.66 0.16 -11.41
N VAL A 149 0.42 0.25 -11.91
CA VAL A 149 -0.51 -0.88 -11.92
C VAL A 149 0.08 -1.99 -12.79
N PRO A 150 0.24 -3.23 -12.27
CA PRO A 150 0.75 -4.34 -13.04
C PRO A 150 -0.27 -4.77 -14.10
N THR A 151 0.20 -5.06 -15.32
CA THR A 151 -0.68 -5.35 -16.49
C THR A 151 -0.31 -6.64 -17.21
N SER A 152 0.68 -7.37 -16.73
CA SER A 152 1.11 -8.64 -17.29
C SER A 152 1.07 -9.72 -16.21
N GLU A 153 0.85 -10.96 -16.60
CA GLU A 153 0.83 -12.08 -15.65
C GLU A 153 2.12 -12.17 -14.83
N GLN A 154 3.27 -11.83 -15.43
CA GLN A 154 4.53 -11.78 -14.71
C GLN A 154 4.51 -10.67 -13.65
N ALA A 155 4.17 -9.44 -14.02
CA ALA A 155 4.17 -8.31 -13.11
C ALA A 155 3.18 -8.49 -11.95
N GLN A 156 2.03 -9.10 -12.21
CA GLN A 156 1.02 -9.40 -11.19
C GLN A 156 1.41 -10.61 -10.32
N SER A 157 2.43 -11.37 -10.70
CA SER A 157 2.99 -12.48 -9.91
C SER A 157 4.13 -12.05 -8.99
N GLU A 158 4.49 -10.78 -8.98
CA GLU A 158 5.64 -10.23 -8.27
C GLU A 158 5.19 -9.07 -7.36
N ASN A 159 5.83 -8.93 -6.20
CA ASN A 159 5.64 -7.74 -5.37
C ASN A 159 6.45 -6.57 -5.95
N ILE A 160 5.81 -5.45 -6.24
CA ILE A 160 6.49 -4.26 -6.81
C ILE A 160 6.45 -3.13 -5.79
N GLY A 161 7.61 -2.75 -5.26
CA GLY A 161 7.74 -1.65 -4.29
C GLY A 161 8.34 -0.37 -4.88
N ALA A 162 8.01 0.77 -4.28
CA ALA A 162 8.61 2.06 -4.63
C ALA A 162 10.13 2.00 -4.48
N MET A 163 10.84 2.29 -5.58
CA MET A 163 12.30 2.22 -5.64
C MET A 163 13.01 3.43 -5.03
N SER A 164 12.29 4.54 -4.82
CA SER A 164 12.86 5.77 -4.28
C SER A 164 11.88 6.54 -3.40
N VAL A 165 12.42 7.17 -2.38
CA VAL A 165 11.73 8.12 -1.50
C VAL A 165 12.56 9.39 -1.46
N GLU A 166 11.93 10.51 -1.78
CA GLU A 166 12.55 11.82 -1.70
C GLU A 166 12.11 12.51 -0.41
N ALA A 167 13.02 13.27 0.19
CA ALA A 167 12.76 14.03 1.41
C ALA A 167 12.99 15.51 1.11
N CYS A 168 11.90 16.27 1.04
CA CYS A 168 11.90 17.69 0.71
C CYS A 168 11.82 18.54 1.99
N ALA A 169 12.31 19.77 1.93
CA ALA A 169 12.14 20.70 3.05
C ALA A 169 10.64 20.89 3.31
N ALA A 170 10.23 20.80 4.58
CA ALA A 170 8.87 21.16 4.96
C ALA A 170 8.66 22.66 4.69
N GLU A 171 7.57 23.01 4.01
CA GLU A 171 7.16 24.41 3.77
C GLU A 171 6.60 25.08 5.03
#